data_AF-A0A6A3EMT3-F1
#
_entry.id   AF-A0A6A3EMT3-F1
#
_cell.length_a   1.000
_cell.length_b   1.000
_cell.length_c   1.000
_cell.angle_alpha   90.00
_cell.angle_beta   90.00
_cell.angle_gamma   90.00
#
_symmetry.space_group_name_H-M   'P 1'
#
loop_
_entity.id
_entity.type
_entity.pdbx_description
1 polymer ?
#
loop_
_entity_poly.entity_id
_entity_poly.type
_entity_poly.pdbx_seq_one_letter_code
_entity_poly.pdbx_strand_id
1 'polypeptide(L)'
;MRLNMTKSDVYARILDYFNEFGEIMRANGLTGCFAGNDGAREKCKRLIASLHPAALKAEVKQCAQIRCVRSDAAFRPDCGKGN
;
A
#
# COMPACT_ATOMS: atom_id res chain seq x y z
N MET A 1 9.45 4.95 8.72
CA MET A 1 9.54 3.61 8.09
C MET A 1 10.64 3.58 7.06
N ARG A 2 11.38 2.47 6.95
CA ARG A 2 12.46 2.30 5.97
C ARG A 2 12.37 0.91 5.37
N LEU A 3 12.63 0.81 4.07
CA LEU A 3 12.63 -0.48 3.39
C LEU A 3 13.91 -1.23 3.75
N ASN A 4 13.78 -2.47 4.25
CA ASN A 4 14.94 -3.23 4.71
C ASN A 4 15.82 -3.67 3.53
N MET A 5 17.04 -3.12 3.42
CA MET A 5 17.96 -3.36 2.31
C MET A 5 18.71 -4.69 2.37
N THR A 6 18.69 -5.39 3.52
CA THR A 6 19.47 -6.62 3.73
C THR A 6 18.86 -7.84 3.05
N LYS A 7 17.58 -7.80 2.69
CA LYS A 7 16.92 -8.86 1.93
C LYS A 7 17.26 -8.72 0.44
N SER A 8 17.62 -9.82 -0.21
CA SER A 8 17.90 -9.83 -1.66
C SER A 8 16.62 -9.77 -2.50
N ASP A 9 15.51 -10.33 -1.99
CA ASP A 9 14.24 -10.34 -2.71
C ASP A 9 13.51 -9.01 -2.55
N VAL A 10 13.45 -8.25 -3.65
CA VAL A 10 12.84 -6.92 -3.70
C VAL A 10 11.34 -7.00 -3.40
N TYR A 11 10.65 -8.04 -3.87
CA TYR A 11 9.21 -8.19 -3.69
C TYR A 11 8.84 -8.46 -2.22
N ALA A 12 9.56 -9.36 -1.56
CA ALA A 12 9.41 -9.68 -0.14
C ALA A 12 9.68 -8.47 0.75
N ARG A 13 10.64 -7.62 0.38
CA ARG A 13 10.93 -6.38 1.11
C ARG A 13 9.83 -5.34 0.98
N ILE A 14 9.26 -5.21 -0.21
CA ILE A 14 8.11 -4.34 -0.44
C ILE A 14 6.93 -4.84 0.39
N LEU A 15 6.66 -6.15 0.37
CA LEU A 15 5.62 -6.77 1.18
C LEU A 15 5.76 -6.47 2.67
N ASP A 16 6.97 -6.68 3.21
CA ASP A 16 7.32 -6.42 4.61
C ASP A 16 7.06 -4.95 4.98
N TYR A 17 7.51 -4.02 4.13
CA TYR A 17 7.31 -2.58 4.30
C TYR A 17 5.82 -2.18 4.30
N PHE A 18 5.02 -2.73 3.37
CA PHE A 18 3.59 -2.47 3.31
C PHE A 18 2.83 -3.09 4.51
N ASN A 19 3.28 -4.24 4.98
CA ASN A 19 2.71 -4.94 6.12
C ASN A 19 2.98 -4.20 7.43
N GLU A 20 4.23 -3.83 7.67
CA GLU A 20 4.63 -3.03 8.84
C GLU A 20 3.84 -1.70 8.84
N PHE A 21 3.61 -1.07 7.68
CA PHE A 21 2.78 0.14 7.61
C PHE A 21 1.32 -0.12 7.95
N GLY A 22 0.77 -1.25 7.50
CA GLY A 22 -0.57 -1.70 7.90
C GLY A 22 -0.69 -1.85 9.42
N GLU A 23 0.32 -2.44 10.06
CA GLU A 23 0.38 -2.61 11.51
C GLU A 23 0.47 -1.27 12.24
N ILE A 24 1.30 -0.33 11.76
CA ILE A 24 1.36 1.02 12.33
C ILE A 24 0.01 1.73 12.18
N MET A 25 -0.63 1.68 11.01
CA MET A 25 -1.95 2.30 10.86
C MET A 25 -2.98 1.67 11.80
N ARG A 26 -2.96 0.35 11.98
CA ARG A 26 -3.85 -0.35 12.90
C ARG A 26 -3.60 0.06 14.34
N ALA A 27 -2.34 0.13 14.76
CA ALA A 27 -1.95 0.57 16.10
C ALA A 27 -2.35 2.02 16.40
N ASN A 28 -2.39 2.87 15.37
CA ASN A 28 -2.79 4.28 15.50
C ASN A 28 -4.28 4.55 15.16
N GLY A 29 -5.08 3.51 14.89
CA GLY A 29 -6.50 3.67 14.53
C GLY A 29 -6.75 4.34 13.17
N LEU A 30 -5.74 4.41 12.28
CA LEU A 30 -5.79 5.08 10.97
C LEU A 30 -6.23 4.15 9.83
N THR A 31 -6.65 2.93 10.12
CA THR A 31 -7.10 1.96 9.10
C THR A 31 -8.31 2.45 8.32
N GLY A 32 -9.20 3.23 8.95
CA GLY A 32 -10.36 3.83 8.29
C GLY A 32 -10.00 4.93 7.27
N CYS A 33 -8.87 5.61 7.43
CA CYS A 33 -8.46 6.72 6.55
C CYS A 33 -8.11 6.28 5.12
N PHE A 34 -7.78 5.00 4.95
CA PHE A 34 -7.41 4.41 3.66
C PHE A 34 -8.31 3.21 3.31
N ALA A 35 -9.52 3.18 3.85
CA ALA A 35 -10.52 2.18 3.50
C ALA A 35 -11.06 2.39 2.07
N GLY A 36 -11.52 1.30 1.45
CA GLY A 36 -12.04 1.32 0.08
C GLY A 36 -10.94 1.40 -1.00
N ASN A 37 -11.38 1.35 -2.26
CA ASN A 37 -10.50 1.25 -3.42
C ASN A 37 -9.61 2.50 -3.59
N ASP A 38 -10.19 3.69 -3.45
CA ASP A 38 -9.44 4.95 -3.51
C ASP A 38 -8.48 5.09 -2.34
N GLY A 39 -8.89 4.70 -1.13
CA GLY A 39 -8.04 4.68 0.06
C GLY A 39 -6.81 3.78 -0.12
N ALA A 40 -7.01 2.56 -0.62
CA ALA A 40 -5.92 1.63 -0.91
C ALA A 40 -4.95 2.18 -1.97
N ARG A 41 -5.47 2.82 -3.02
CA ARG A 41 -4.64 3.45 -4.08
C ARG A 41 -3.83 4.63 -3.53
N GLU A 42 -4.46 5.51 -2.76
CA GLU A 42 -3.79 6.67 -2.17
C GLU A 42 -2.75 6.25 -1.12
N LYS A 43 -3.04 5.21 -0.34
CA LYS A 43 -2.08 4.56 0.57
C LYS A 43 -0.84 4.10 -0.18
N CYS A 44 -1.02 3.38 -1.29
CA CYS A 44 0.09 2.90 -2.10
C CYS A 44 0.91 4.06 -2.70
N LYS A 45 0.26 5.10 -3.25
CA LYS A 45 0.96 6.28 -3.77
C LYS A 45 1.82 6.96 -2.71
N ARG A 46 1.27 7.18 -1.51
CA ARG A 46 1.99 7.81 -0.39
C ARG A 46 3.13 6.96 0.11
N LEU A 47 2.95 5.65 0.18
CA LEU A 47 4.02 4.71 0.55
C LEU A 47 5.18 4.75 -0.46
N ILE A 48 4.88 4.73 -1.75
CA ILE A 48 5.89 4.82 -2.82
C ILE A 48 6.58 6.19 -2.79
N ALA A 49 5.82 7.28 -2.60
CA ALA A 49 6.38 8.62 -2.50
C ALA A 49 7.36 8.78 -1.32
N SER A 50 7.11 8.05 -0.23
CA SER A 50 7.92 8.05 1.00
C SER A 50 9.16 7.15 0.92
N LEU A 51 9.36 6.39 -0.18
CA LEU A 51 10.54 5.56 -0.36
C LEU A 51 11.78 6.41 -0.65
N HIS A 52 12.86 6.11 0.06
CA HIS A 52 14.19 6.67 -0.17
C HIS A 52 15.24 5.54 -0.18
N PRO A 53 16.25 5.59 -1.07
CA PRO A 53 16.50 6.60 -2.10
C PRO A 53 15.52 6.55 -3.29
N ALA A 54 15.46 7.62 -4.09
CA ALA A 54 14.52 7.78 -5.20
C ALA A 54 14.58 6.65 -6.24
N ALA A 55 15.73 5.98 -6.38
CA ALA A 55 15.91 4.82 -7.25
C ALA A 55 14.91 3.67 -6.92
N LEU A 56 14.55 3.49 -5.64
CA LEU A 56 13.56 2.50 -5.22
C LEU A 56 12.15 2.83 -5.72
N LYS A 57 11.83 4.10 -5.96
CA LYS A 57 10.49 4.50 -6.40
C LYS A 57 10.15 3.87 -7.74
N ALA A 58 11.13 3.75 -8.64
CA ALA A 58 10.93 3.14 -9.96
C ALA A 58 10.64 1.64 -9.85
N GLU A 59 11.45 0.91 -9.08
CA GLU A 59 11.30 -0.53 -8.89
C GLU A 59 10.00 -0.89 -8.17
N VAL A 60 9.66 -0.15 -7.10
CA VAL A 60 8.43 -0.41 -6.35
C VAL A 60 7.20 0.02 -7.14
N LYS A 61 7.27 1.06 -7.98
CA LYS A 61 6.13 1.46 -8.84
C LYS A 61 5.72 0.32 -9.77
N GLN A 62 6.68 -0.41 -10.34
CA GLN A 62 6.41 -1.55 -11.22
C GLN A 62 5.77 -2.73 -10.47
N CYS A 63 6.28 -3.07 -9.27
CA CYS A 63 5.70 -4.13 -8.44
C CYS A 63 4.36 -3.78 -7.79
N ALA A 64 4.16 -2.52 -7.36
CA ALA A 64 2.95 -2.07 -6.70
C ALA A 64 1.78 -1.89 -7.67
N GLN A 65 2.05 -1.58 -8.95
CA GLN A 65 1.04 -1.59 -10.00
C GLN A 65 0.34 -2.95 -10.09
N ILE A 66 1.09 -4.05 -9.98
CA ILE A 66 0.55 -5.42 -10.01
C ILE A 66 -0.38 -5.69 -8.83
N ARG A 67 -0.10 -5.13 -7.63
CA ARG A 67 -0.94 -5.31 -6.43
C ARG A 67 -2.20 -4.45 -6.44
N CYS A 68 -2.10 -3.20 -6.91
CA CYS A 68 -3.24 -2.28 -6.93
C CYS A 68 -4.22 -2.60 -8.07
N VAL A 69 -3.74 -3.16 -9.18
CA VAL A 69 -4.60 -3.56 -10.31
C VAL A 69 -5.40 -4.80 -9.94
N ARG A 70 -4.81 -5.84 -9.34
CA ARG A 70 -5.48 -7.13 -9.01
C ARG A 70 -6.62 -7.07 -7.97
N SER A 71 -6.92 -5.90 -7.40
CA SER A 71 -8.14 -5.72 -6.57
C SER A 71 -9.38 -5.42 -7.41
N ASP A 72 -9.27 -5.41 -8.75
CA ASP A 72 -10.34 -5.14 -9.71
C ASP A 72 -11.43 -6.22 -9.76
N ALA A 73 -11.19 -7.42 -9.24
CA ALA A 73 -12.11 -8.55 -9.43
C ALA A 73 -13.17 -8.75 -8.33
N ALA A 74 -13.15 -8.06 -7.18
CA ALA A 74 -14.13 -8.34 -6.12
C ALA A 74 -14.32 -7.19 -5.09
N PHE A 75 -14.95 -6.09 -5.47
CA PHE A 75 -15.67 -5.27 -4.50
C PHE A 75 -16.84 -4.55 -5.16
N ARG A 76 -18.04 -5.14 -5.08
CA ARG A 76 -19.30 -4.40 -5.20
C ARG A 76 -19.57 -3.75 -3.84
N PRO A 77 -19.60 -2.42 -3.69
CA PRO A 77 -20.34 -1.80 -2.62
C PRO A 77 -21.75 -1.53 -3.11
N ASP A 78 -22.73 -2.27 -2.59
CA ASP A 78 -24.06 -1.72 -2.42
C ASP A 78 -23.90 -0.57 -1.42
N CYS A 79 -23.89 0.66 -1.94
CA CYS A 79 -23.74 1.85 -1.11
C CYS A 79 -25.10 2.13 -0.48
N GLY A 80 -25.22 1.73 0.79
CA GLY A 80 -26.37 2.05 1.64
C GLY A 80 -26.64 3.56 1.66
N LYS A 81 -27.92 3.90 1.44
CA LYS A 81 -28.51 5.24 1.54
C LYS A 81 -28.07 5.97 2.82
N GLY A 82 -27.56 7.18 2.66
CA GLY A 82 -27.51 8.19 3.70
C GLY A 82 -28.83 8.94 3.79
N ASN A 83 -29.29 9.13 5.03
CA ASN A 83 -30.48 9.87 5.46
C ASN A 83 -30.41 11.36 5.15
#